data_AF-A0A0Q5MY05-F1
#
_entry.id   AF-A0A0Q5MY05-F1
#
_cell.length_a   1.000
_cell.length_b   1.000
_cell.length_c   1.000
_cell.angle_alpha   90.00
_cell.angle_beta   90.00
_cell.angle_gamma   90.00
#
_symmetry.space_group_name_H-M   'P 1'
#
loop_
_entity.id
_entity.type
_entity.pdbx_description
1 polymer ?
#
loop_
_entity_poly.entity_id
_entity_poly.type
_entity_poly.pdbx_seq_one_letter_code
_entity_poly.pdbx_strand_id
1 'polypeptide(L)' 'MEILENNVQMSSFLKKVQQLRGYGDMDSYVLVKELKKFANLSEKNLDEIIEDFSSPKTWIYGKMKLINDVEALITSA' A
#
# COMPACT_ATOMS: atom_id res chain seq x y z
N MET A 1 2.80 -19.23 14.43
CA MET A 1 1.73 -19.41 13.43
C MET A 1 1.31 -18.04 12.89
N GLU A 2 1.15 -17.02 13.76
CA GLU A 2 0.82 -15.63 13.39
C GLU A 2 1.74 -14.97 12.34
N ILE A 3 3.07 -15.12 12.42
CA ILE A 3 4.00 -14.47 11.46
C ILE A 3 3.78 -14.98 10.03
N LEU A 4 3.54 -16.29 9.88
CA LEU A 4 3.32 -16.91 8.56
C LEU A 4 2.00 -16.43 7.95
N GLU A 5 0.94 -16.34 8.76
CA GLU A 5 -0.36 -15.82 8.35
C GLU A 5 -0.28 -14.34 7.97
N ASN A 6 0.45 -13.53 8.75
CA ASN A 6 0.65 -12.12 8.44
C ASN A 6 1.41 -11.93 7.11
N ASN A 7 2.47 -12.72 6.87
CA ASN A 7 3.23 -12.68 5.62
C ASN A 7 2.38 -13.08 4.40
N VAL A 8 1.47 -14.07 4.55
CA VAL A 8 0.53 -14.46 3.49
C VAL A 8 -0.48 -13.34 3.20
N GLN A 9 -1.00 -12.67 4.23
CA GLN A 9 -1.92 -11.54 4.08
C GLN A 9 -1.24 -10.34 3.44
N MET A 10 -0.02 -9.99 3.87
CA MET A 10 0.77 -8.91 3.29
C MET A 10 1.19 -9.21 1.85
N SER A 11 1.56 -10.45 1.53
CA SER A 11 1.85 -10.85 0.15
C SER A 11 0.62 -10.72 -0.75
N SER A 12 -0.57 -11.06 -0.23
CA SER A 12 -1.83 -10.86 -0.95
C SER A 12 -2.16 -9.38 -1.12
N PHE A 13 -1.93 -8.56 -0.09
CA PHE A 13 -2.09 -7.11 -0.15
C PHE A 13 -1.16 -6.49 -1.21
N LEU A 14 0.10 -6.88 -1.23
CA LEU A 14 1.10 -6.43 -2.21
C LEU A 14 0.63 -6.69 -3.65
N LYS A 15 0.08 -7.88 -3.93
CA LYS A 15 -0.48 -8.20 -5.25
C LYS A 15 -1.61 -7.25 -5.64
N LYS A 16 -2.49 -6.87 -4.70
CA LYS A 16 -3.55 -5.87 -4.98
C LYS A 16 -2.95 -4.51 -5.34
N VAL A 17 -1.94 -4.05 -4.59
CA VAL A 17 -1.26 -2.78 -4.88
C VAL A 17 -0.61 -2.81 -6.27
N GLN A 18 0.06 -3.90 -6.63
CA GLN A 18 0.68 -4.09 -7.95
C GLN A 18 -0.35 -4.04 -9.10
N GLN A 19 -1.60 -4.43 -8.85
CA GLN A 19 -2.70 -4.42 -9.82
C GLN A 19 -3.38 -3.06 -10.01
N LEU A 20 -3.08 -2.05 -9.19
CA LEU A 20 -3.62 -0.70 -9.36
C LEU A 20 -3.28 -0.15 -10.75
N ARG A 21 -4.29 0.32 -11.47
CA ARG A 21 -4.20 0.57 -12.91
C ARG A 21 -3.65 1.94 -13.26
N GLY A 22 -3.79 2.92 -12.37
CA GLY A 22 -3.37 4.27 -12.67
C GLY A 22 -3.87 5.35 -11.73
N TYR A 23 -3.61 6.58 -12.14
CA TYR A 23 -4.23 7.77 -11.57
C TYR A 23 -5.76 7.64 -11.49
N GLY A 24 -6.34 8.02 -10.35
CA GLY A 24 -7.78 8.02 -10.15
C GLY A 24 -8.39 6.64 -9.94
N ASP A 25 -7.57 5.58 -9.80
CA ASP A 25 -8.04 4.26 -9.43
C ASP A 25 -8.61 4.27 -8.01
N MET A 26 -9.94 4.14 -7.90
CA MET A 26 -10.64 4.22 -6.61
C MET A 26 -10.24 3.09 -5.65
N ASP A 27 -9.70 1.99 -6.18
CA ASP A 27 -9.20 0.89 -5.34
C ASP A 27 -8.00 1.34 -4.50
N SER A 28 -7.24 2.35 -4.95
CA SER A 28 -6.10 2.89 -4.18
C SER A 28 -6.53 3.40 -2.80
N TYR A 29 -7.65 4.12 -2.70
CA TYR A 29 -8.17 4.63 -1.43
C TYR A 29 -8.56 3.51 -0.45
N VAL A 30 -9.09 2.42 -0.97
CA VAL A 30 -9.45 1.23 -0.17
C VAL A 30 -8.19 0.54 0.32
N LEU A 31 -7.20 0.34 -0.56
CA LEU A 31 -5.95 -0.33 -0.23
C LEU A 31 -5.11 0.46 0.77
N VAL A 32 -5.05 1.79 0.65
CA VAL A 32 -4.34 2.63 1.63
C VAL A 32 -4.97 2.53 3.01
N LYS A 33 -6.31 2.41 3.11
CA LYS A 33 -6.98 2.15 4.40
C LYS A 33 -6.71 0.74 4.92
N GLU A 34 -6.64 -0.26 4.04
CA GLU A 34 -6.27 -1.63 4.42
C GLU A 34 -4.84 -1.71 4.98
N LEU A 35 -3.92 -0.85 4.54
CA LEU A 35 -2.52 -0.82 5.00
C LEU A 35 -2.39 -0.65 6.53
N LYS A 36 -3.35 0.04 7.18
CA LYS A 36 -3.40 0.18 8.65
C LYS A 36 -3.48 -1.14 9.41
N LYS A 37 -3.94 -2.22 8.76
CA LYS A 37 -3.98 -3.55 9.36
C LYS A 37 -2.57 -4.14 9.53
N PHE A 38 -1.61 -3.69 8.73
CA PHE A 38 -0.24 -4.22 8.68
C PHE A 38 0.79 -3.26 9.28
N ALA A 39 0.50 -1.96 9.28
CA ALA A 39 1.41 -0.94 9.79
C ALA A 39 0.66 0.10 10.64
N ASN A 40 1.28 0.51 11.75
CA ASN A 40 0.76 1.57 12.60
C ASN A 40 1.05 2.95 11.98
N LEU A 41 0.29 3.31 10.95
CA LEU A 41 0.41 4.57 10.23
C LEU A 41 -0.57 5.62 10.76
N SER A 42 -0.11 6.87 10.84
CA SER A 42 -0.97 8.02 11.14
C SER A 42 -1.92 8.31 9.98
N GLU A 43 -3.04 9.01 10.25
CA GLU A 43 -3.92 9.50 9.18
C GLU A 43 -3.17 10.38 8.17
N LYS A 44 -2.26 11.24 8.65
CA LYS A 44 -1.42 12.08 7.79
C LYS A 44 -0.61 11.26 6.78
N ASN A 45 -0.02 10.13 7.22
CA ASN A 45 0.75 9.27 6.34
C ASN A 45 -0.15 8.62 5.27
N LEU A 46 -1.41 8.27 5.63
CA LEU A 46 -2.35 7.74 4.65
C LEU A 46 -2.77 8.80 3.63
N ASP A 47 -3.02 10.02 4.10
CA ASP A 47 -3.42 11.15 3.26
C ASP A 47 -2.33 11.48 2.24
N GLU A 48 -1.05 11.44 2.65
CA GLU A 48 0.09 11.62 1.73
C GLU A 48 0.14 10.54 0.64
N ILE A 49 -0.09 9.27 0.99
CA ILE A 49 -0.13 8.18 0.01
C ILE A 49 -1.31 8.37 -0.95
N ILE A 50 -2.48 8.76 -0.43
CA ILE A 50 -3.66 9.06 -1.25
C ILE A 50 -3.39 10.25 -2.19
N GLU A 51 -2.73 11.29 -1.70
CA GLU A 51 -2.36 12.46 -2.48
C GLU A 51 -1.50 12.06 -3.69
N ASP A 52 -0.52 11.16 -3.48
CA ASP A 52 0.30 10.64 -4.57
C ASP A 52 -0.56 9.94 -5.66
N PHE A 53 -1.56 9.14 -5.28
CA PHE A 53 -2.49 8.49 -6.23
C PHE A 53 -3.48 9.45 -6.88
N SER A 54 -3.68 10.63 -6.29
CA SER A 54 -4.63 11.65 -6.74
C SER A 54 -4.07 12.63 -7.78
N SER A 55 -2.87 12.38 -8.32
CA SER A 55 -2.34 13.16 -9.44
C SER A 55 -1.72 12.30 -10.56
N PRO A 56 -1.94 12.64 -11.85
CA PRO A 56 -1.31 11.96 -12.98
C PRO A 56 0.22 12.02 -12.96
N LYS A 57 0.81 13.02 -12.29
CA LYS A 57 2.26 13.22 -12.22
C LYS A 57 2.92 12.36 -11.15
N THR A 58 2.17 11.99 -10.12
CA THR A 58 2.69 11.39 -8.88
C THR A 58 2.26 9.94 -8.70
N TRP A 59 1.18 9.48 -9.34
CA TRP A 59 0.60 8.16 -9.05
C TRP A 59 1.58 7.00 -9.26
N ILE A 60 2.43 7.05 -10.29
CA ILE A 60 3.43 6.00 -10.56
C ILE A 60 4.43 5.96 -9.41
N TYR A 61 4.92 7.13 -8.99
CA TYR A 61 5.87 7.25 -7.89
C TYR A 61 5.25 6.76 -6.58
N GLY A 62 4.04 7.22 -6.24
CA GLY A 62 3.31 6.77 -5.04
C GLY A 62 3.07 5.28 -5.02
N LYS A 63 2.67 4.69 -6.16
CA LYS A 63 2.51 3.24 -6.31
C LYS A 63 3.81 2.49 -6.03
N MET A 64 4.92 2.92 -6.63
CA MET A 64 6.22 2.27 -6.45
C MET A 64 6.72 2.42 -5.02
N LYS A 65 6.54 3.59 -4.40
CA LYS A 65 6.86 3.82 -2.99
C LYS A 65 6.06 2.89 -2.08
N LEU A 66 4.74 2.78 -2.28
CA LEU A 66 3.88 1.90 -1.50
C LEU A 66 4.27 0.42 -1.66
N ILE A 67 4.62 -0.02 -2.87
CA ILE A 67 5.13 -1.38 -3.12
C ILE A 67 6.40 -1.63 -2.29
N ASN A 68 7.38 -0.73 -2.36
CA ASN A 68 8.64 -0.86 -1.63
C ASN A 68 8.43 -0.88 -0.11
N ASP A 69 7.55 -0.01 0.40
CA ASP A 69 7.22 0.06 1.84
C ASP A 69 6.61 -1.28 2.32
N VAL A 70 5.71 -1.88 1.53
CA VAL A 70 5.09 -3.18 1.85
C VAL A 70 6.08 -4.33 1.76
N GLU A 71 6.93 -4.35 0.73
CA GLU A 71 7.98 -5.38 0.58
C GLU A 71 8.99 -5.33 1.73
N ALA A 72 9.35 -4.14 2.19
CA ALA A 72 10.22 -3.95 3.35
C ALA A 72 9.58 -4.52 4.63
N LEU A 73 8.27 -4.34 4.83
CA LEU A 73 7.55 -4.91 5.97
C LEU A 73 7.53 -6.46 5.92
N ILE A 74 7.40 -7.07 4.74
CA ILE A 74 7.42 -8.54 4.58
C ILE A 74 8.82 -9.09 4.89
N THR A 75 9.87 -8.40 4.43
CA THR A 75 11.26 -8.90 4.54
C THR A 75 11.86 -8.65 5.93
N SER A 76 11.31 -7.69 6.68
CA SER A 76 11.77 -7.33 8.03
C SER A 76 11.06 -8.09 9.15
N ALA A 77 10.09 -8.95 8.83
CA ALA A 77 9.29 -9.78 9.75
C ALA A 77 9.81 -11.22 9.86
#